data_AF-A0A0F2L7Y1-F1
#
_entry.id   AF-A0A0F2L7Y1-F1
#
_cell.length_a   1.000
_cell.length_b   1.000
_cell.length_c   1.000
_cell.angle_alpha   90.00
_cell.angle_beta   90.00
_cell.angle_gamma   90.00
#
_symmetry.space_group_name_H-M   'P 1'
#
loop_
_entity.id
_entity.type
_entity.pdbx_description
1 polymer ?
#
loop_
_entity_poly.entity_id
_entity_poly.type
_entity_poly.pdbx_seq_one_letter_code
_entity_poly.pdbx_strand_id
1 'polypeptide(L)'
;MPLTVIIGGFFGDEGKGKVVSYLGLADGPRICVRTGSINAGHTVTHNGKTWKLRIIPSCFLNESTRLMIAPGALFKIDAFLREIEETNSRGRVWVD
;
A
#
# COMPACT_ATOMS: atom_id res chain seq x y z
N MET A 1 -7.10 -20.31 2.57
CA MET A 1 -6.55 -19.19 1.77
C MET A 1 -5.08 -19.03 2.15
N PRO A 2 -4.17 -18.93 1.18
CA PRO A 2 -2.75 -18.72 1.44
C PRO A 2 -2.47 -17.28 1.89
N LEU A 3 -1.36 -17.09 2.62
CA LEU A 3 -0.76 -15.79 2.90
C LEU A 3 0.30 -15.52 1.83
N THR A 4 0.19 -14.38 1.13
CA THR A 4 1.20 -13.92 0.17
C THR A 4 2.04 -12.82 0.81
N VAL A 5 3.36 -13.00 0.83
CA VAL A 5 4.31 -12.00 1.35
C VAL A 5 5.16 -11.50 0.20
N ILE A 6 5.17 -10.17 -0.01
CA ILE A 6 5.98 -9.53 -1.05
C ILE A 6 7.16 -8.81 -0.39
N ILE A 7 8.37 -9.24 -0.72
CA ILE A 7 9.63 -8.64 -0.25
C ILE A 7 10.52 -8.26 -1.44
N GLY A 8 11.43 -7.32 -1.22
CA GLY A 8 12.48 -6.98 -2.18
C GLY A 8 13.68 -7.90 -1.92
N GLY A 9 14.26 -8.45 -2.98
CA GLY A 9 15.47 -9.27 -2.88
C GLY A 9 16.78 -8.48 -2.99
N PHE A 10 16.69 -7.17 -3.23
CA PHE A 10 17.83 -6.29 -3.48
C PHE A 10 17.79 -5.06 -2.57
N PHE A 11 18.36 -3.94 -3.01
CA PHE A 11 18.53 -2.72 -2.22
C PHE A 11 17.38 -1.70 -2.39
N GLY A 12 16.15 -2.18 -2.63
CA GLY A 12 14.99 -1.29 -2.82
C GLY A 12 14.68 -0.98 -4.29
N ASP A 13 13.61 -0.22 -4.50
CA ASP A 13 13.12 0.22 -5.81
C ASP A 13 12.86 -0.89 -6.86
N GLU A 14 12.65 -2.14 -6.43
CA GLU A 14 12.41 -3.28 -7.32
C GLU A 14 10.98 -3.33 -7.90
N GLY A 15 10.17 -2.29 -7.67
CA GLY A 15 8.80 -2.23 -8.17
C GLY A 15 7.77 -3.01 -7.35
N LYS A 16 8.04 -3.31 -6.08
CA LYS A 16 7.10 -3.99 -5.14
C LYS A 16 5.70 -3.39 -5.16
N GLY A 17 5.61 -2.05 -5.17
CA GLY A 17 4.33 -1.34 -5.23
C GLY A 17 3.48 -1.73 -6.42
N LYS A 18 4.09 -1.84 -7.61
CA LYS A 18 3.41 -2.26 -8.85
C LYS A 18 2.90 -3.70 -8.75
N VAL A 19 3.72 -4.61 -8.25
CA VAL A 19 3.35 -6.03 -8.06
C VAL A 19 2.19 -6.15 -7.08
N VAL A 20 2.28 -5.49 -5.93
CA VAL A 20 1.20 -5.48 -4.91
C VAL A 20 -0.09 -4.90 -5.48
N SER A 21 -0.04 -3.79 -6.23
CA SER A 21 -1.22 -3.22 -6.87
C SER A 21 -1.87 -4.17 -7.88
N TYR A 22 -1.07 -4.87 -8.68
CA TYR A 22 -1.58 -5.89 -9.61
C TYR A 22 -2.29 -7.03 -8.88
N LEU A 23 -1.64 -7.61 -7.87
CA LEU A 23 -2.22 -8.70 -7.07
C LEU A 23 -3.49 -8.25 -6.32
N GLY A 24 -3.52 -7.00 -5.86
CA GLY A 24 -4.70 -6.40 -5.24
C GLY A 24 -5.93 -6.42 -6.16
N LEU A 25 -5.73 -6.19 -7.46
CA LEU A 25 -6.79 -6.24 -8.47
C LEU A 25 -7.09 -7.66 -8.97
N ALA A 26 -6.06 -8.49 -9.16
CA ALA A 26 -6.21 -9.84 -9.70
C ALA A 26 -6.80 -10.83 -8.69
N ASP A 27 -6.32 -10.79 -7.44
CA ASP A 27 -6.64 -11.80 -6.42
C ASP A 27 -7.69 -11.33 -5.42
N GLY A 28 -7.94 -10.01 -5.36
CA GLY A 28 -8.94 -9.42 -4.48
C GLY A 28 -8.78 -9.73 -2.99
N PRO A 29 -7.59 -9.51 -2.38
CA PRO A 29 -7.38 -9.86 -0.99
C PRO A 29 -8.29 -9.04 -0.07
N ARG A 30 -8.89 -9.69 0.92
CA ARG A 30 -9.74 -9.01 1.92
C ARG A 30 -8.94 -7.99 2.74
N ILE A 31 -7.67 -8.25 2.98
CA ILE A 31 -6.77 -7.42 3.79
C ILE A 31 -5.43 -7.30 3.05
N CYS A 32 -4.90 -6.09 2.97
CA CYS A 32 -3.53 -5.82 2.56
C CYS A 32 -2.82 -5.06 3.68
N VAL A 33 -1.67 -5.59 4.11
CA VAL A 33 -0.90 -5.06 5.23
C VAL A 33 0.41 -4.48 4.71
N ARG A 34 0.80 -3.30 5.21
CA ARG A 34 2.13 -2.71 4.97
C ARG A 34 2.86 -2.50 6.30
N THR A 35 4.16 -2.74 6.30
CA THR A 35 5.08 -2.42 7.40
C THR A 35 6.37 -1.77 6.85
N GLY A 36 7.21 -1.23 7.74
CA GLY A 36 8.50 -0.63 7.43
C GLY A 36 8.56 0.89 7.59
N SER A 37 9.65 1.49 7.12
CA SER A 37 9.92 2.93 7.24
C SER A 37 9.23 3.76 6.15
N ILE A 38 8.99 5.05 6.43
CA ILE A 38 8.51 6.06 5.45
C ILE A 38 9.51 6.35 4.33
N ASN A 39 10.76 5.86 4.47
CA ASN A 39 11.80 6.03 3.46
C ASN A 39 11.52 5.18 2.21
N ALA A 40 10.71 4.13 2.33
CA ALA A 40 10.28 3.32 1.21
C ALA A 40 9.10 3.98 0.48
N GLY A 41 9.31 4.35 -0.79
CA GLY A 41 8.25 4.87 -1.67
C GLY A 41 7.78 3.80 -2.65
N HIS A 42 6.48 3.59 -2.74
CA HIS A 42 5.88 2.75 -3.78
C HIS A 42 5.17 3.63 -4.79
N THR A 43 5.70 3.70 -6.01
CA THR A 43 5.03 4.36 -7.13
C THR A 43 4.05 3.41 -7.79
N VAL A 44 2.80 3.83 -7.92
CA VAL A 44 1.74 3.09 -8.59
C VAL A 44 1.19 3.95 -9.71
N THR A 45 1.07 3.40 -10.92
CA THR A 45 0.46 4.08 -12.07
C THR A 45 -0.70 3.22 -12.58
N HIS A 46 -1.89 3.81 -12.65
CA HIS A 46 -3.10 3.14 -13.12
C HIS A 46 -4.00 4.14 -13.85
N ASN A 47 -4.51 3.76 -15.03
CA ASN A 47 -5.36 4.59 -15.89
C ASN A 47 -4.85 6.02 -16.08
N GLY A 48 -3.54 6.18 -16.35
CA GLY A 48 -2.91 7.48 -16.58
C GLY A 48 -2.65 8.33 -15.33
N LYS A 49 -3.12 7.92 -14.15
CA LYS A 49 -2.82 8.58 -12.87
C LYS A 49 -1.69 7.88 -12.14
N THR A 50 -0.84 8.66 -11.47
CA THR A 50 0.32 8.15 -10.72
C THR A 50 0.26 8.61 -9.26
N TRP A 51 0.50 7.69 -8.34
CA TRP A 51 0.57 7.92 -6.90
C TRP A 51 1.94 7.52 -6.36
N LYS A 52 2.46 8.28 -5.40
CA LYS A 52 3.72 8.00 -4.70
C LYS A 52 3.43 7.72 -3.23
N LEU A 53 3.24 6.45 -2.89
CA LEU A 53 2.75 6.02 -1.58
C LEU A 53 3.89 5.70 -0.59
N ARG A 54 3.84 6.29 0.60
CA ARG A 54 4.78 6.03 1.70
C ARG A 54 4.13 5.31 2.87
N ILE A 55 2.82 5.43 3.05
CA ILE A 55 2.10 4.83 4.19
C ILE A 55 0.96 3.94 3.73
N ILE A 56 0.16 4.40 2.77
CA ILE A 56 -0.97 3.62 2.28
C ILE A 56 -0.45 2.34 1.57
N PRO A 57 -0.99 1.14 1.90
CA PRO A 57 -0.68 -0.09 1.18
C PRO A 57 -1.04 0.02 -0.31
N SER A 58 -0.17 -0.52 -1.18
CA SER A 58 -0.32 -0.37 -2.64
C SER A 58 -1.52 -1.11 -3.25
N CYS A 59 -2.23 -1.96 -2.48
CA CYS A 59 -3.52 -2.55 -2.89
C CYS A 59 -4.70 -1.58 -2.86
N PHE A 60 -4.49 -0.28 -2.60
CA PHE A 60 -5.58 0.70 -2.51
C PHE A 60 -6.49 0.75 -3.73
N LEU A 61 -6.03 0.36 -4.93
CA LEU A 61 -6.86 0.33 -6.14
C LEU A 61 -8.07 -0.62 -6.02
N ASN A 62 -8.00 -1.63 -5.16
CA ASN A 62 -9.16 -2.45 -4.82
C ASN A 62 -9.90 -1.82 -3.65
N GLU A 63 -11.10 -1.30 -3.92
CA GLU A 63 -11.94 -0.61 -2.93
C GLU A 63 -12.50 -1.54 -1.85
N SER A 64 -12.63 -2.84 -2.14
CA SER A 64 -13.10 -3.83 -1.17
C SER A 64 -12.00 -4.28 -0.19
N THR A 65 -10.73 -4.05 -0.54
CA THR A 65 -9.59 -4.45 0.28
C THR A 65 -9.43 -3.51 1.47
N ARG A 66 -9.34 -4.10 2.66
CA ARG A 66 -8.97 -3.40 3.88
C ARG A 66 -7.48 -3.09 3.91
N LEU A 67 -7.11 -1.84 4.12
CA LEU A 67 -5.73 -1.39 4.13
C LEU A 67 -5.23 -1.25 5.56
N MET A 68 -4.21 -2.00 5.94
CA MET A 68 -3.71 -2.02 7.30
C MET A 68 -2.25 -1.60 7.38
N ILE A 69 -1.94 -0.76 8.36
CA ILE A 69 -0.57 -0.43 8.75
C ILE A 69 -0.25 -1.28 9.98
N ALA A 70 0.75 -2.14 9.86
CA ALA A 70 1.16 -3.05 10.93
C ALA A 70 1.97 -2.33 12.02
N PRO A 71 2.02 -2.89 13.25
CA PRO A 71 2.86 -2.38 14.33
C PRO A 71 4.34 -2.32 13.91
N GLY A 72 5.05 -1.33 14.44
CA GLY A 72 6.46 -1.09 14.14
C GLY A 72 6.73 -0.37 12.82
N ALA A 73 5.68 -0.03 12.04
CA ALA A 73 5.83 0.87 10.90
C ALA A 73 6.17 2.30 11.38
N LEU A 74 7.09 2.97 10.69
CA LEU A 74 7.33 4.39 10.95
C LEU A 74 6.15 5.19 10.38
N PHE A 75 5.54 6.05 11.19
CA PHE A 75 4.29 6.72 10.83
C PHE A 75 4.45 8.24 10.78
N LYS A 76 3.98 8.86 9.69
CA LYS A 76 4.00 10.31 9.49
C LYS A 76 2.59 10.81 9.19
N ILE A 77 1.97 11.49 10.16
CA ILE A 77 0.53 11.84 10.13
C ILE A 77 0.17 12.69 8.91
N ASP A 78 0.98 13.68 8.56
CA ASP A 78 0.75 14.56 7.39
C ASP A 78 0.78 13.77 6.07
N ALA A 79 1.71 12.81 5.93
CA ALA A 79 1.76 11.96 4.75
C ALA A 79 0.57 11.00 4.70
N PHE A 80 0.18 10.45 5.84
CA PHE A 80 -0.96 9.54 5.95
C PHE A 80 -2.27 10.21 5.55
N LEU A 81 -2.57 11.37 6.15
CA LEU A 81 -3.79 12.10 5.86
C LEU A 81 -3.86 12.51 4.39
N ARG A 82 -2.75 13.00 3.82
CA ARG A 82 -2.68 13.33 2.39
C ARG A 82 -2.91 12.10 1.50
N GLU A 83 -2.25 10.98 1.79
CA GLU A 83 -2.38 9.77 0.98
C GLU A 83 -3.79 9.18 1.07
N ILE A 84 -4.49 9.30 2.21
CA ILE A 84 -5.90 8.91 2.33
C ILE A 84 -6.77 9.68 1.33
N GLU A 85 -6.57 10.99 1.20
CA GLU A 85 -7.31 11.82 0.23
C GLU A 85 -6.98 11.42 -1.20
N GLU A 86 -5.68 11.34 -1.53
CA GLU A 86 -5.22 11.05 -2.89
C GLU A 86 -5.69 9.69 -3.41
N THR A 87 -5.84 8.73 -2.50
CA THR A 87 -6.23 7.35 -2.79
C THR A 87 -7.70 7.04 -2.53
N ASN A 88 -8.47 8.02 -2.04
CA ASN A 88 -9.87 7.83 -1.63
C ASN A 88 -10.05 6.62 -0.70
N SER A 89 -9.20 6.50 0.31
CA SER A 89 -9.16 5.32 1.20
C SER A 89 -9.89 5.51 2.53
N ARG A 90 -10.61 6.62 2.72
CA ARG A 90 -11.37 6.86 3.96
C ARG A 90 -12.32 5.71 4.27
N GLY A 91 -12.43 5.34 5.55
CA GLY A 91 -13.32 4.28 6.03
C GLY A 91 -12.82 2.85 5.82
N ARG A 92 -11.66 2.66 5.18
CA ARG A 92 -11.05 1.35 4.94
C ARG A 92 -9.54 1.29 5.22
N VAL A 93 -9.06 2.16 6.10
CA VAL A 93 -7.68 2.14 6.58
C VAL A 93 -7.68 1.92 8.09
N TRP A 94 -6.82 1.03 8.57
CA TRP A 94 -6.61 0.75 9.98
C TRP A 94 -5.13 0.92 10.33
N VAL A 95 -4.88 1.60 11.45
CA VAL A 95 -3.55 1.78 12.04
C VAL A 95 -3.60 1.02 13.36
N ASP A 96 -2.65 0.12 13.57
CA ASP A 96 -2.33 -0.41 14.90
C ASP A 96 -1.64 0.66 15.74
#